data_AF-A0A1S9A736-F1
#
_entry.id   AF-A0A1S9A736-F1
#
_cell.length_a   1.000
_cell.length_b   1.000
_cell.length_c   1.000
_cell.angle_alpha   90.00
_cell.angle_beta   90.00
_cell.angle_gamma   90.00
#
_symmetry.space_group_name_H-M   'P 1'
#
loop_
_entity.id
_entity.type
_entity.pdbx_description
1 polymer ?
#
loop_
_entity_poly.entity_id
_entity_poly.type
_entity_poly.pdbx_seq_one_letter_code
_entity_poly.pdbx_strand_id
1 'polypeptide(L)'
;MIDLGLSKLAIIGVVALIVIGPEKLPKVARMAGTLYGRAQRYLHSVKTEVSREIELEELRNLHKEVQDSAASFRDEVHQTVHGHVQEVEALFDGQEGKDTASYDPGAYDGMPTILPTTDDLERKARDFRRKKLVRTSSVPAWYKNRHGTKRHVMSGAARVRKYRPASATTSSKSFF
;
A
#
# COMPACT_ATOMS: atom_id res chain seq x y z
N MET A 1 -5.39 -29.91 6.16
CA MET A 1 -5.35 -28.69 6.99
C MET A 1 -4.09 -27.92 6.67
N ILE A 2 -4.22 -26.76 6.03
CA ILE A 2 -3.09 -25.86 5.85
C ILE A 2 -2.92 -25.19 7.21
N ASP A 3 -2.03 -25.73 8.02
CA ASP A 3 -1.67 -25.19 9.32
C ASP A 3 -0.77 -23.94 9.15
N LEU A 4 -1.16 -23.05 8.22
CA LEU A 4 -0.68 -21.67 8.11
C LEU A 4 -1.39 -20.85 9.19
N GLY A 5 -1.11 -21.19 10.44
CA GLY A 5 -1.49 -20.34 11.56
C GLY A 5 -0.80 -18.98 11.45
N LEU A 6 -1.37 -17.96 12.11
CA LEU A 6 -0.77 -16.63 12.24
C LEU A 6 0.70 -16.71 12.68
N SER A 7 1.05 -17.70 13.51
CA SER A 7 2.41 -17.96 14.00
C SER A 7 3.42 -18.26 12.88
N LYS A 8 3.07 -19.10 11.90
CA LYS A 8 4.00 -19.44 10.81
C LYS A 8 4.19 -18.26 9.85
N LEU A 9 3.13 -17.49 9.61
CA LEU A 9 3.23 -16.24 8.86
C LEU A 9 4.10 -15.20 9.57
N ALA A 10 4.01 -15.10 10.91
CA ALA A 10 4.86 -14.22 11.69
C ALA A 10 6.34 -14.59 11.57
N ILE A 11 6.69 -15.88 11.69
CA ILE A 11 8.07 -16.37 11.53
C ILE A 11 8.62 -16.03 10.14
N ILE A 12 7.87 -16.33 9.07
CA ILE A 12 8.29 -15.99 7.70
C ILE A 12 8.44 -14.47 7.53
N GLY A 13 7.55 -13.69 8.14
CA GLY A 13 7.62 -12.22 8.15
C GLY A 13 8.91 -11.71 8.80
N VAL A 14 9.31 -12.29 9.93
CA VAL A 14 10.56 -11.95 10.62
C VAL A 14 11.78 -12.31 9.76
N VAL A 15 11.82 -13.51 9.18
CA VAL A 15 12.92 -13.92 8.27
C VAL A 15 13.01 -12.98 7.07
N ALA A 16 11.87 -12.63 6.48
CA ALA A 16 11.82 -11.69 5.37
C ALA A 16 12.31 -10.29 5.77
N LEU A 17 12.01 -9.83 6.98
CA LEU A 17 12.52 -8.54 7.50
C LEU A 17 14.05 -8.54 7.62
N ILE A 18 14.64 -9.65 8.05
CA ILE A 18 16.10 -9.76 8.18
C ILE A 18 16.78 -9.80 6.81
N VAL A 19 16.30 -10.63 5.90
CA VAL A 19 16.95 -10.88 4.60
C VAL A 19 16.78 -9.72 3.63
N ILE A 20 15.56 -9.20 3.50
CA ILE A 20 15.22 -8.14 2.53
C ILE A 20 15.39 -6.76 3.14
N GLY A 21 15.22 -6.64 4.46
CA GLY A 21 15.18 -5.38 5.18
C GLY A 21 13.77 -4.77 5.25
N PRO A 22 13.41 -4.10 6.37
CA PRO A 22 12.09 -3.50 6.59
C PRO A 22 11.73 -2.40 5.58
N GLU A 23 12.71 -1.72 5.00
CA GLU A 23 12.49 -0.64 4.05
C GLU A 23 12.07 -1.16 2.66
N LYS A 24 12.54 -2.35 2.27
CA LYS A 24 12.35 -2.92 0.93
C LYS A 24 11.18 -3.88 0.87
N LEU A 25 10.84 -4.55 1.98
CA LEU A 25 9.69 -5.45 2.09
C LEU A 25 8.35 -4.86 1.59
N PRO A 26 7.94 -3.63 1.95
CA PRO A 26 6.68 -3.07 1.47
C PRO A 26 6.67 -2.86 -0.05
N LYS A 27 7.83 -2.63 -0.66
CA LYS A 27 7.95 -2.51 -2.12
C LYS A 27 7.76 -3.88 -2.79
N VAL A 28 8.39 -4.93 -2.26
CA VAL A 28 8.25 -6.31 -2.76
C VAL A 28 6.83 -6.83 -2.58
N ALA A 29 6.23 -6.63 -1.40
CA ALA A 29 4.85 -7.05 -1.12
C ALA A 29 3.84 -6.41 -2.07
N ARG A 30 4.02 -5.12 -2.42
CA ARG A 30 3.20 -4.44 -3.43
C ARG A 30 3.40 -5.04 -4.83
N MET A 31 4.63 -5.38 -5.19
CA MET A 31 4.93 -5.97 -6.49
C MET A 31 4.34 -7.38 -6.61
N ALA A 32 4.57 -8.23 -5.61
CA ALA A 32 3.98 -9.55 -5.50
C ALA A 32 2.44 -9.49 -5.50
N GLY A 33 1.85 -8.56 -4.73
CA GLY A 33 0.40 -8.39 -4.65
C GLY A 33 -0.24 -7.94 -5.97
N THR A 34 0.42 -7.05 -6.72
CA THR A 34 -0.10 -6.63 -8.05
C THR A 34 0.00 -7.74 -9.09
N LEU A 35 1.08 -8.53 -9.07
CA LEU A 35 1.22 -9.69 -9.95
C LEU A 35 0.21 -10.78 -9.59
N TYR A 36 0.07 -11.11 -8.31
CA TYR A 36 -0.89 -12.11 -7.83
C TYR A 36 -2.33 -11.69 -8.15
N GLY A 37 -2.69 -10.43 -7.92
CA GLY A 37 -4.03 -9.93 -8.27
C GLY A 37 -4.34 -10.00 -9.77
N ARG A 38 -3.33 -9.77 -10.64
CA ARG A 38 -3.47 -9.94 -12.09
C ARG A 38 -3.62 -11.41 -12.46
N ALA A 39 -2.82 -12.29 -11.88
CA ALA A 39 -2.90 -13.73 -12.10
C ALA A 39 -4.26 -14.29 -11.69
N GLN A 40 -4.77 -13.93 -10.49
CA GLN A 40 -6.11 -14.33 -10.06
C GLN A 40 -7.20 -13.89 -11.04
N ARG A 41 -7.09 -12.67 -11.59
CA ARG A 41 -8.05 -12.18 -12.58
C ARG A 41 -7.98 -12.94 -13.90
N TYR A 42 -6.77 -13.27 -14.36
CA TYR A 42 -6.58 -14.08 -15.56
C TYR A 42 -7.13 -15.50 -15.38
N LEU A 43 -6.83 -16.13 -14.25
CA LEU A 43 -7.39 -17.44 -13.90
C LEU A 43 -8.91 -17.42 -13.84
N HIS A 44 -9.52 -16.33 -13.35
CA HIS A 44 -10.97 -16.19 -13.36
C HIS A 44 -11.53 -16.07 -14.79
N SER A 45 -10.90 -15.28 -15.66
CA SER A 45 -11.30 -15.14 -17.06
C SER A 45 -11.16 -16.45 -17.84
N VAL A 46 -10.04 -17.14 -17.67
CA VAL A 46 -9.80 -18.45 -18.27
C VAL A 46 -10.78 -19.47 -17.71
N LYS A 47 -11.04 -19.49 -16.39
CA LYS A 47 -12.06 -20.36 -15.80
C LYS A 47 -13.45 -20.13 -16.39
N THR A 48 -13.83 -18.88 -16.67
CA THR A 48 -15.15 -18.58 -17.27
C THR A 48 -15.26 -18.96 -18.74
N GLU A 49 -14.16 -18.91 -19.48
CA GLU A 49 -14.10 -19.26 -20.90
C GLU A 49 -13.98 -20.79 -21.08
N VAL A 50 -13.10 -21.41 -20.30
CA VAL A 50 -12.80 -22.85 -20.30
C VAL A 50 -13.89 -23.70 -19.64
N SER A 51 -14.61 -23.18 -18.62
CA SER A 51 -15.76 -23.88 -18.03
C SER A 51 -16.95 -23.99 -18.99
N ARG A 52 -16.88 -23.36 -20.16
CA ARG A 52 -17.88 -23.47 -21.23
C ARG A 52 -17.55 -24.58 -22.23
N GLU A 53 -16.31 -25.06 -22.28
CA GLU A 53 -15.77 -25.92 -23.35
C GLU A 53 -15.08 -27.21 -22.88
N ILE A 54 -14.68 -27.36 -21.61
CA ILE A 54 -14.02 -28.60 -21.11
C ILE A 54 -15.00 -29.49 -20.33
N GLU A 55 -15.23 -30.69 -20.87
CA GLU A 55 -15.83 -31.84 -20.20
C GLU A 55 -15.09 -32.18 -18.90
N LEU A 56 -15.84 -32.54 -17.87
CA LEU A 56 -15.43 -32.74 -16.46
C LEU A 56 -14.35 -33.82 -16.20
N GLU A 57 -13.69 -34.37 -17.22
CA GLU A 57 -12.82 -35.54 -17.13
C GLU A 57 -11.31 -35.17 -17.13
N GLU A 58 -10.86 -34.25 -17.98
CA GLU A 58 -9.44 -33.80 -18.00
C GLU A 58 -9.07 -32.97 -16.76
N LEU A 59 -9.97 -32.10 -16.29
CA LEU A 59 -9.77 -31.35 -15.05
C LEU A 59 -9.67 -32.27 -13.83
N ARG A 60 -10.36 -33.41 -13.85
CA ARG A 60 -10.32 -34.39 -12.75
C ARG A 60 -8.98 -35.11 -12.72
N ASN A 61 -8.43 -35.46 -13.88
CA ASN A 61 -7.12 -36.09 -14.00
C ASN A 61 -5.99 -35.13 -13.57
N LEU A 62 -6.01 -33.87 -14.05
CA LEU A 62 -5.04 -32.86 -13.62
C LEU A 62 -5.13 -32.55 -12.12
N HIS A 63 -6.34 -32.45 -11.58
CA HIS A 63 -6.52 -32.22 -10.14
C HIS A 63 -5.99 -33.40 -9.31
N LYS A 64 -6.13 -34.64 -9.81
CA LYS A 64 -5.61 -35.85 -9.16
C LYS A 64 -4.08 -35.89 -9.20
N GLU A 65 -3.48 -35.59 -10.34
CA GLU A 65 -2.02 -35.52 -10.51
C GLU A 65 -1.40 -34.41 -9.65
N VAL A 66 -2.03 -33.23 -9.58
CA VAL A 66 -1.62 -32.14 -8.69
C VAL A 66 -1.78 -32.52 -7.22
N GLN A 67 -2.85 -33.24 -6.87
CA GLN A 67 -3.09 -33.69 -5.50
C GLN A 67 -2.04 -34.73 -5.06
N ASP A 68 -1.68 -35.68 -5.93
CA ASP A 68 -0.65 -36.68 -5.66
C ASP A 68 0.75 -36.05 -5.58
N SER A 69 1.04 -35.09 -6.46
CA SER A 69 2.28 -34.30 -6.42
C SER A 69 2.37 -33.41 -5.17
N ALA A 70 1.24 -32.83 -4.74
CA ALA A 70 1.19 -32.04 -3.52
C ALA A 70 1.32 -32.91 -2.26
N ALA A 71 0.79 -34.14 -2.27
CA ALA A 71 0.93 -35.08 -1.16
C ALA A 71 2.39 -35.51 -0.96
N SER A 72 3.06 -35.93 -2.04
CA SER A 72 4.47 -36.32 -1.99
C SER A 72 5.40 -35.18 -1.55
N PHE A 73 5.18 -33.96 -2.05
CA PHE A 73 5.93 -32.78 -1.59
C PHE A 73 5.68 -32.48 -0.11
N ARG A 74 4.45 -32.68 0.37
CA ARG A 74 4.11 -32.48 1.78
C ARG A 74 4.88 -33.46 2.67
N ASP A 75 4.98 -34.72 2.27
CA ASP A 75 5.70 -35.75 3.01
C ASP A 75 7.19 -35.45 3.08
N GLU A 76 7.80 -35.00 1.96
CA GLU A 76 9.20 -34.57 1.90
C GLU A 76 9.48 -33.35 2.80
N VAL A 77 8.58 -32.35 2.77
CA VAL A 77 8.67 -31.17 3.63
C VAL A 77 8.52 -31.56 5.10
N HIS A 78 7.61 -32.45 5.46
CA HIS A 78 7.46 -32.91 6.84
C HIS A 78 8.75 -33.59 7.35
N GLN A 79 9.39 -34.40 6.51
CA GLN A 79 10.60 -35.13 6.89
C GLN A 79 11.81 -34.20 7.04
N THR A 80 11.97 -33.22 6.15
CA THR A 80 13.05 -32.23 6.20
C THR A 80 12.86 -31.21 7.33
N VAL A 81 11.63 -30.72 7.54
CA VAL A 81 11.31 -29.77 8.61
C VAL A 81 11.57 -30.39 10.00
N HIS A 82 11.22 -31.66 10.23
CA HIS A 82 11.51 -32.30 11.51
C HIS A 82 13.02 -32.38 11.81
N GLY A 83 13.86 -32.61 10.80
CA GLY A 83 15.32 -32.61 10.97
C GLY A 83 15.85 -31.23 11.35
N HIS A 84 15.39 -30.17 10.69
CA HIS A 84 15.86 -28.80 10.94
C HIS A 84 15.31 -28.20 12.24
N VAL A 85 14.08 -28.53 12.64
CA VAL A 85 13.49 -28.01 13.89
C VAL A 85 14.28 -28.53 15.10
N GLN A 86 14.70 -29.80 15.10
CA GLN A 86 15.51 -30.36 16.19
C GLN A 86 16.89 -29.69 16.30
N GLU A 87 17.51 -29.37 15.17
CA GLU A 87 18.77 -28.64 15.12
C GLU A 87 18.62 -27.20 15.61
N VAL A 88 17.56 -26.50 15.19
CA VAL A 88 17.27 -25.14 15.64
C VAL A 88 16.93 -25.09 17.14
N GLU A 89 16.16 -26.05 17.64
CA GLU A 89 15.80 -26.11 19.06
C GLU A 89 17.03 -26.35 19.95
N ALA A 90 17.98 -27.20 19.51
CA ALA A 90 19.25 -27.38 20.20
C ALA A 90 20.15 -26.12 20.19
N LEU A 91 20.04 -25.27 19.15
CA LEU A 91 20.75 -23.99 19.09
C LEU A 91 20.10 -22.90 19.95
N PHE A 92 18.77 -22.92 20.11
CA PHE A 92 18.03 -21.97 20.92
C PHE A 92 18.16 -22.25 22.43
N ASP A 93 18.14 -23.51 22.84
CA ASP A 93 18.27 -23.91 24.26
C ASP A 93 19.67 -23.57 24.83
N GLY A 94 20.68 -23.42 23.96
CA GLY A 94 22.03 -22.98 24.32
C GLY A 94 22.18 -21.46 24.58
N GLN A 95 21.15 -20.65 24.33
CA GLN A 95 21.24 -19.19 24.35
C GLN A 95 20.24 -18.52 25.33
N GLU A 96 19.67 -19.24 26.30
CA GLU A 96 18.82 -18.66 27.37
C GLU A 96 19.61 -18.25 28.62
N GLY A 97 20.71 -17.51 28.46
CA GLY A 97 21.54 -17.11 29.59
C GLY A 97 22.21 -15.75 29.40
N LYS A 98 21.54 -14.70 29.91
CA LYS A 98 21.97 -13.28 30.01
C LYS A 98 21.67 -12.48 28.75
N ASP A 99 20.51 -11.82 28.75
CA ASP A 99 20.33 -10.44 28.26
C ASP A 99 18.90 -9.98 28.62
N THR A 100 18.49 -10.18 29.87
CA THR A 100 17.36 -9.42 30.42
C THR A 100 17.89 -8.04 30.78
N ALA A 101 17.93 -7.14 29.80
CA ALA A 101 18.13 -5.72 30.04
C ALA A 101 17.00 -5.24 30.95
N SER A 102 17.33 -4.98 32.21
CA SER A 102 16.44 -4.45 33.22
C SER A 102 15.83 -3.12 32.74
N TYR A 103 14.51 -3.11 32.52
CA TYR A 103 13.75 -1.90 32.25
C TYR A 103 13.55 -1.13 33.57
N ASP A 104 14.32 -0.05 33.75
CA ASP A 104 14.15 0.91 34.84
C ASP A 104 13.10 1.98 34.45
N PRO A 105 11.94 2.09 35.14
CA PRO A 105 10.88 3.03 34.76
C PRO A 105 11.15 4.48 35.21
N GLY A 106 12.30 4.80 35.80
CA GLY A 106 12.57 6.08 36.46
C GLY A 106 13.23 7.18 35.63
N ALA A 107 13.67 6.92 34.39
CA ALA A 107 14.62 7.80 33.70
C ALA A 107 14.01 8.87 32.75
N TYR A 108 12.73 9.23 32.91
CA TYR A 108 12.06 10.22 32.03
C TYR A 108 11.51 11.45 32.77
N ASP A 109 12.10 11.88 33.87
CA ASP A 109 11.59 13.01 34.66
C ASP A 109 12.03 14.41 34.16
N GLY A 110 12.37 14.53 32.87
CA GLY A 110 12.94 15.78 32.34
C GLY A 110 12.78 16.04 30.84
N MET A 111 12.11 15.16 30.09
CA MET A 111 11.74 15.46 28.71
C MET A 111 10.36 16.08 28.69
N PRO A 112 10.16 17.27 28.09
CA PRO A 112 8.83 17.82 27.92
C PRO A 112 8.04 16.82 27.07
N THR A 113 7.05 16.18 27.68
CA THR A 113 6.04 15.42 26.94
C THR A 113 5.29 16.44 26.10
N ILE A 114 5.69 16.56 24.82
CA ILE A 114 4.99 17.40 23.85
C ILE A 114 3.68 16.69 23.54
N LEU A 115 2.73 16.81 24.47
CA LEU A 115 1.35 16.46 24.23
C LEU A 115 0.85 17.48 23.21
N PRO A 116 0.37 17.03 22.04
CA PRO A 116 -0.12 17.95 21.03
C PRO A 116 -1.24 18.78 21.62
N THR A 117 -1.13 20.10 21.50
CA THR A 117 -2.21 21.00 21.91
C THR A 117 -3.45 20.76 21.04
N THR A 118 -4.63 21.11 21.56
CA THR A 118 -5.90 20.98 20.82
C THR A 118 -5.83 21.65 19.45
N ASP A 119 -5.11 22.77 19.35
CA ASP A 119 -4.91 23.53 18.12
C ASP A 119 -4.09 22.76 17.07
N ASP A 120 -3.11 21.95 17.50
CA ASP A 120 -2.29 21.11 16.62
C ASP A 120 -3.14 19.97 16.02
N LEU A 121 -4.04 19.41 16.83
CA LEU A 121 -4.99 18.39 16.41
C LEU A 121 -5.98 18.96 15.39
N GLU A 122 -6.48 20.17 15.60
CA GLU A 122 -7.37 20.86 14.66
C GLU A 122 -6.70 21.20 13.34
N ARG A 123 -5.44 21.66 13.37
CA ARG A 123 -4.63 21.88 12.16
C ARG A 123 -4.46 20.58 11.36
N LYS A 124 -4.10 19.49 12.04
CA LYS A 124 -3.96 18.16 11.42
C LYS A 124 -5.29 17.64 10.84
N ALA A 125 -6.41 17.88 11.52
CA ALA A 125 -7.74 17.49 11.05
C ALA A 125 -8.17 18.30 9.79
N ARG A 126 -7.84 19.59 9.72
CA ARG A 126 -8.07 20.42 8.52
C ARG A 126 -7.22 19.94 7.33
N ASP A 127 -5.95 19.65 7.57
CA ASP A 127 -5.05 19.14 6.52
C ASP A 127 -5.47 17.77 6.01
N PHE A 128 -5.93 16.89 6.90
CA PHE A 128 -6.48 15.59 6.53
C PHE A 128 -7.73 15.73 5.66
N ARG A 129 -8.67 16.61 6.02
CA ARG A 129 -9.86 16.90 5.21
C ARG A 129 -9.50 17.45 3.83
N ARG A 130 -8.56 18.41 3.76
CA ARG A 130 -8.06 18.97 2.50
C ARG A 130 -7.43 17.89 1.61
N LYS A 131 -6.60 17.01 2.17
CA LYS A 131 -5.94 15.91 1.43
C LYS A 131 -6.92 14.81 1.01
N LYS A 132 -7.93 14.50 1.84
CA LYS A 132 -8.98 13.52 1.54
C LYS A 132 -9.84 13.98 0.36
N LEU A 133 -10.22 15.26 0.32
CA LEU A 133 -10.97 15.86 -0.79
C LEU A 133 -10.16 15.90 -2.10
N VAL A 134 -8.83 16.06 -2.02
CA VAL A 134 -7.95 15.98 -3.20
C VAL A 134 -7.87 14.55 -3.76
N ARG A 135 -7.86 13.53 -2.88
CA ARG A 135 -7.81 12.11 -3.28
C ARG A 135 -9.13 11.58 -3.84
N THR A 136 -10.28 12.12 -3.43
CA THR A 136 -11.60 11.72 -3.97
C THR A 136 -11.94 12.38 -5.29
N SER A 137 -11.25 13.45 -5.68
CA SER A 137 -11.34 13.95 -7.05
C SER A 137 -10.45 13.09 -7.95
N SER A 138 -11.05 12.17 -8.69
CA SER A 138 -10.41 11.14 -9.53
C SER A 138 -9.60 11.66 -10.73
N VAL A 139 -9.28 12.96 -10.75
CA VAL A 139 -8.56 13.60 -11.84
C VAL A 139 -7.28 14.23 -11.29
N PRO A 140 -6.09 13.75 -11.69
CA PRO A 140 -4.82 14.32 -11.27
C PRO A 140 -4.73 15.82 -11.50
N ALA A 141 -4.03 16.54 -10.61
CA ALA A 141 -3.90 18.00 -10.71
C ALA A 141 -3.26 18.46 -12.04
N TRP A 142 -2.29 17.71 -12.57
CA TRP A 142 -1.68 17.98 -13.87
C TRP A 142 -2.69 17.88 -15.02
N TYR A 143 -3.65 16.94 -14.93
CA TYR A 143 -4.69 16.73 -15.95
C TYR A 143 -5.73 17.86 -15.89
N LYS A 144 -6.11 18.31 -14.69
CA LYS A 144 -6.97 19.50 -14.52
C LYS A 144 -6.28 20.78 -15.01
N ASN A 145 -4.97 20.90 -14.92
CA ASN A 145 -4.29 22.10 -15.42
C ASN A 145 -4.11 22.08 -16.95
N ARG A 146 -4.01 20.89 -17.57
CA ARG A 146 -3.95 20.75 -19.04
C ARG A 146 -5.33 20.78 -19.72
N HIS A 147 -6.37 20.26 -19.06
CA HIS A 147 -7.70 20.07 -19.66
C HIS A 147 -8.84 20.77 -18.89
N GLY A 148 -8.55 21.40 -17.76
CA GLY A 148 -9.55 22.07 -16.94
C GLY A 148 -10.02 23.36 -17.58
N THR A 149 -11.33 23.40 -17.82
CA THR A 149 -12.11 24.58 -18.16
C THR A 149 -11.75 25.79 -17.30
N LYS A 150 -11.74 26.98 -17.93
CA LYS A 150 -11.37 28.26 -17.30
C LYS A 150 -12.13 28.46 -15.99
N ARG A 151 -11.40 28.40 -14.87
CA ARG A 151 -11.93 28.49 -13.49
C ARG A 151 -12.38 29.91 -13.08
N HIS A 152 -12.23 30.89 -13.96
CA HIS A 152 -12.66 32.26 -13.71
C HIS A 152 -13.94 32.55 -14.47
N VAL A 153 -15.03 32.71 -13.74
CA VAL A 153 -16.22 33.39 -14.24
C VAL A 153 -15.81 34.83 -14.52
N MET A 154 -15.82 35.24 -15.78
CA MET A 154 -15.61 36.65 -16.11
C MET A 154 -16.76 37.45 -15.50
N SER A 155 -16.47 38.25 -14.47
CA SER A 155 -17.42 39.20 -13.88
C SER A 155 -18.08 40.02 -14.99
N GLY A 156 -19.35 40.41 -14.82
CA GLY A 156 -20.12 41.12 -15.84
C GLY A 156 -19.36 42.31 -16.45
N ALA A 157 -18.63 43.06 -15.61
CA ALA A 157 -17.77 44.16 -16.05
C ALA A 157 -16.65 43.75 -17.02
N ALA A 158 -16.02 42.58 -16.83
CA ALA A 158 -14.96 42.07 -17.70
C ALA A 158 -15.50 41.62 -19.06
N ARG A 159 -16.74 41.11 -19.12
CA ARG A 159 -17.42 40.81 -20.39
C ARG A 159 -17.71 42.09 -21.18
N VAL A 160 -18.17 43.13 -20.49
CA VAL A 160 -18.53 44.41 -21.12
C VAL A 160 -17.29 45.15 -21.63
N ARG A 161 -16.13 45.03 -20.97
CA ARG A 161 -14.86 45.68 -21.41
C ARG A 161 -14.44 45.30 -22.84
N LYS A 162 -14.76 44.09 -23.32
CA LYS A 162 -14.41 43.68 -24.69
C LYS A 162 -15.21 44.45 -25.76
N TYR A 163 -16.40 44.96 -25.41
CA TYR A 163 -17.32 45.59 -26.33
C TYR A 163 -17.49 47.10 -26.09
N ARG A 164 -16.74 47.69 -25.15
CA ARG A 164 -16.69 49.15 -25.02
C ARG A 164 -15.64 49.70 -25.99
N PRO A 165 -15.97 50.70 -26.83
CA PRO A 165 -14.95 51.41 -27.58
C PRO A 165 -13.95 52.01 -26.59
N ALA A 166 -12.66 51.90 -26.90
CA ALA A 166 -11.63 52.52 -26.08
C ALA A 166 -11.91 54.03 -26.06
N SER A 167 -12.29 54.58 -24.90
CA SER A 167 -12.35 56.02 -24.74
C SER A 167 -10.92 56.52 -24.86
N ALA A 168 -10.58 57.14 -25.99
CA ALA A 168 -9.31 57.81 -26.17
C ALA A 168 -9.18 58.86 -25.05
N THR A 169 -8.36 58.57 -24.05
CA THR A 169 -7.96 59.56 -23.07
C THR A 169 -7.13 60.59 -23.84
N THR A 170 -7.75 61.70 -24.21
CA THR A 170 -7.03 62.88 -24.69
C THR A 170 -6.07 63.28 -23.59
N SER A 171 -4.79 62.92 -23.78
CA SER A 171 -3.69 63.43 -22.97
C SER A 171 -3.63 64.93 -23.24
N SER A 172 -4.26 65.73 -22.38
CA SER A 172 -3.99 67.16 -22.33
C SER A 172 -2.57 67.33 -21.79
N LYS A 173 -1.59 67.37 -22.69
CA LYS A 173 -0.27 67.93 -22.40
C LYS A 173 -0.48 69.42 -22.10
N SER A 174 -0.69 69.74 -20.83
CA SER A 174 -0.55 71.10 -20.32
C SER A 174 0.94 71.44 -20.32
N PHE A 175 1.38 72.19 -21.34
CA PHE A 175 2.60 72.99 -21.25
C PHE A 175 2.20 74.33 -20.67
N PHE A 176 2.51 74.54 -19.40
CA PHE A 176 2.80 75.83 -18.77
C PHE A 176 3.66 75.57 -17.54
#